data_AF-A0A1G6LGV0-F1
#
_entry.id   AF-A0A1G6LGV0-F1
#
_cell.length_a   1.000
_cell.length_b   1.000
_cell.length_c   1.000
_cell.angle_alpha   90.00
_cell.angle_beta   90.00
_cell.angle_gamma   90.00
#
_symmetry.space_group_name_H-M   'P 1'
#
loop_
_entity.id
_entity.type
_entity.pdbx_description
1 polymer ?
#
loop_
_entity_poly.entity_id
_entity_poly.type
_entity_poly.pdbx_seq_one_letter_code
_entity_poly.pdbx_strand_id
1 'polypeptide(L)'
;MGEHGEEFGADLYKLLVVAKDNLPSVAAEYREAASKLGAVLSNLDGVLRRPDLFGGGSLGPVHAAWVALHADAAKFLSDTESSLTDTGEALAQAVNQYAETDHAAKVELDRLRQTVGEPVPDQR
;
A
#
# COMPACT_ATOMS: atom_id res chain seq x y z
N MET A 1 -6.99 -15.40 -35.87
CA MET A 1 -7.69 -14.48 -34.94
C MET A 1 -7.78 -15.02 -33.51
N GLY A 2 -7.11 -16.14 -33.16
CA GLY A 2 -7.16 -16.73 -31.81
C GLY A 2 -6.06 -16.25 -30.83
N GLU A 3 -4.91 -15.78 -31.33
CA GLU A 3 -3.76 -15.45 -30.48
C GLU A 3 -3.94 -14.15 -29.67
N HIS A 4 -4.58 -13.12 -30.24
CA HIS A 4 -4.70 -11.81 -29.57
C HIS A 4 -5.58 -11.82 -28.31
N GLY A 5 -6.62 -12.65 -28.28
CA GLY A 5 -7.48 -12.76 -27.09
C GLY A 5 -6.78 -13.49 -25.95
N GLU A 6 -6.04 -14.56 -26.26
CA GLU A 6 -5.25 -15.30 -25.27
C GLU A 6 -4.10 -14.45 -24.71
N GLU A 7 -3.34 -13.76 -25.58
CA GLU A 7 -2.30 -12.83 -25.15
C GLU A 7 -2.86 -11.72 -24.25
N PHE A 8 -4.01 -11.15 -24.62
CA PHE A 8 -4.66 -10.11 -23.82
C PHE A 8 -5.16 -10.66 -22.48
N GLY A 9 -5.75 -11.86 -22.44
CA GLY A 9 -6.15 -12.52 -21.18
C GLY A 9 -4.98 -12.79 -20.24
N ALA A 10 -3.82 -13.17 -20.78
CA ALA A 10 -2.59 -13.32 -20.00
C ALA A 10 -2.07 -11.99 -19.45
N ASP A 11 -2.16 -10.91 -20.22
CA ASP A 11 -1.81 -9.56 -19.74
C ASP A 11 -2.79 -9.04 -18.68
N LEU A 12 -4.09 -9.30 -18.83
CA LEU A 12 -5.09 -9.04 -17.80
C LEU A 12 -4.79 -9.80 -16.50
N TYR A 13 -4.32 -11.04 -16.59
CA TYR A 13 -3.90 -11.79 -15.41
C TYR A 13 -2.66 -11.17 -14.73
N LYS A 14 -1.66 -10.70 -15.48
CA LYS A 14 -0.51 -9.97 -14.91
C LYS A 14 -0.95 -8.69 -14.19
N LEU A 15 -1.88 -7.94 -14.79
CA LEU A 15 -2.45 -6.75 -14.14
C LEU A 15 -3.25 -7.12 -12.88
N LEU A 16 -3.95 -8.26 -12.89
CA LEU A 16 -4.65 -8.78 -11.72
C LEU A 16 -3.67 -9.14 -10.59
N VAL A 17 -2.51 -9.71 -10.91
CA VAL A 17 -1.44 -9.97 -9.94
C VAL A 17 -0.94 -8.66 -9.33
N VAL A 18 -0.66 -7.65 -10.15
CA VAL A 18 -0.25 -6.33 -9.64
C VAL A 18 -1.32 -5.72 -8.73
N ALA A 19 -2.58 -5.81 -9.14
CA ALA A 19 -3.72 -5.22 -8.44
C ALA A 19 -4.00 -5.89 -7.08
N LYS A 20 -3.93 -7.22 -7.02
CA LYS A 20 -4.37 -8.00 -5.86
C LYS A 20 -3.23 -8.49 -4.97
N ASP A 21 -2.02 -8.56 -5.49
CA ASP A 21 -0.83 -8.96 -4.70
C ASP A 21 0.12 -7.78 -4.57
N ASN A 22 0.80 -7.37 -5.64
CA ASN A 22 1.96 -6.47 -5.52
C ASN A 22 1.63 -5.13 -4.83
N LEU A 23 0.57 -4.45 -5.26
CA LEU A 23 0.18 -3.15 -4.69
C LEU A 23 -0.26 -3.29 -3.22
N PRO A 24 -1.18 -4.21 -2.85
CA PRO A 24 -1.51 -4.48 -1.45
C PRO A 24 -0.32 -4.92 -0.58
N SER A 25 0.58 -5.75 -1.11
CA SER A 25 1.79 -6.19 -0.40
C SER A 25 2.70 -5.01 -0.07
N VAL A 26 2.91 -4.09 -1.01
CA VAL A 26 3.67 -2.86 -0.74
C VAL A 26 2.90 -1.93 0.22
N ALA A 27 1.58 -1.80 0.06
CA ALA A 27 0.75 -1.00 0.96
C ALA A 27 0.85 -1.48 2.43
N ALA A 28 0.94 -2.80 2.65
CA ALA A 28 1.13 -3.39 3.98
C ALA A 28 2.44 -2.92 4.65
N GLU A 29 3.54 -2.80 3.90
CA GLU A 29 4.81 -2.28 4.42
C GLU A 29 4.70 -0.81 4.87
N TYR A 30 3.98 0.03 4.11
CA TYR A 30 3.71 1.41 4.50
C TYR A 30 2.83 1.49 5.75
N ARG A 31 1.83 0.61 5.87
CA ARG A 31 0.99 0.48 7.07
C ARG A 31 1.81 0.10 8.29
N GLU A 32 2.70 -0.88 8.15
CA GLU A 32 3.58 -1.33 9.24
C GLU A 32 4.54 -0.22 9.65
N ALA A 33 5.14 0.48 8.70
CA ALA A 33 5.99 1.63 8.96
C ALA A 33 5.24 2.75 9.72
N ALA A 34 4.00 3.06 9.30
CA ALA A 34 3.16 4.05 9.99
C ALA A 34 2.83 3.63 11.43
N SER A 35 2.54 2.33 11.65
CA SER A 35 2.30 1.75 12.98
C SER A 35 3.54 1.86 13.88
N LYS A 36 4.71 1.45 13.37
CA LYS A 36 6.00 1.57 14.09
C LYS A 36 6.33 3.03 14.43
N LEU A 37 6.11 3.95 13.49
CA LEU A 37 6.30 5.37 13.71
C LEU A 37 5.37 5.90 14.79
N GLY A 38 4.08 5.54 14.76
CA GLY A 38 3.10 5.89 15.79
C GLY A 38 3.52 5.43 17.20
N ALA A 39 4.06 4.21 17.31
CA ALA A 39 4.54 3.67 18.59
C ALA A 39 5.68 4.49 19.21
N VAL A 40 6.56 5.09 18.40
CA VAL A 40 7.67 5.93 18.89
C VAL A 40 7.19 7.19 19.62
N LEU A 41 6.04 7.74 19.22
CA LEU A 41 5.50 8.96 19.85
C LEU A 41 5.11 8.73 21.33
N SER A 42 4.71 7.50 21.68
CA SER A 42 4.16 7.17 23.01
C SER A 42 5.12 7.46 24.18
N ASN A 43 6.44 7.45 23.94
CA ASN A 43 7.46 7.67 24.97
C ASN A 43 8.29 8.94 24.77
N LEU A 44 7.95 9.76 23.76
CA LEU A 44 8.74 10.92 23.36
C LEU A 44 8.97 11.91 24.50
N ASP A 45 7.91 12.25 25.23
CA ASP A 45 7.97 13.23 26.32
C ASP A 45 8.92 12.80 27.43
N GLY A 46 8.98 11.49 27.71
CA GLY A 46 9.92 10.94 28.68
C GLY A 46 11.37 11.06 28.24
N VAL A 47 11.65 10.84 26.95
CA VAL A 47 13.00 10.91 26.36
C VAL A 47 13.50 12.35 26.25
N LEU A 48 12.60 13.27 25.89
CA LEU A 48 12.95 14.68 25.71
C LEU A 48 12.92 15.49 27.01
N ARG A 49 12.52 14.86 28.13
CA ARG A 49 12.44 15.54 29.42
C ARG A 49 13.81 16.05 29.86
N ARG A 50 13.91 17.35 30.15
CA ARG A 50 15.16 17.97 30.58
C ARG A 50 14.92 19.15 31.54
N PRO A 51 15.94 19.58 32.31
CA PRO A 51 15.83 20.76 33.16
C PRO A 51 15.55 22.03 32.35
N ASP A 52 14.67 22.91 32.87
CA ASP A 52 14.24 24.16 32.22
C ASP A 52 15.40 25.13 31.94
N LEU A 53 16.52 25.02 32.67
CA LEU A 53 17.71 25.85 32.47
C LEU A 53 18.29 25.75 31.05
N PHE A 54 17.97 24.67 30.33
CA PHE A 54 18.39 24.47 28.96
C PHE A 54 17.43 25.07 27.91
N GLY A 55 16.38 25.78 28.34
CA GLY A 55 15.39 26.42 27.48
C GLY A 55 14.35 25.47 26.89
N GLY A 56 13.27 26.05 26.35
CA GLY A 56 12.18 25.28 25.71
C GLY A 56 11.26 24.53 26.67
N GLY A 57 11.26 24.89 27.96
CA GLY A 57 10.46 24.21 28.99
C GLY A 57 10.94 22.78 29.27
N SER A 58 10.09 22.01 29.96
CA SER A 58 10.43 20.69 30.47
C SER A 58 10.68 19.63 29.40
N LEU A 59 10.27 19.88 28.17
CA LEU A 59 10.43 19.00 26.99
C LEU A 59 11.49 19.51 26.01
N GLY A 60 12.09 20.66 26.30
CA GLY A 60 13.11 21.28 25.46
C GLY A 60 12.58 21.87 24.15
N PRO A 61 13.43 22.63 23.43
CA PRO A 61 13.01 23.43 22.27
C PRO A 61 12.75 22.59 21.01
N VAL A 62 13.19 21.33 20.98
CA VAL A 62 13.09 20.44 19.79
C VAL A 62 11.77 19.67 19.78
N HIS A 63 11.06 19.58 20.91
CA HIS A 63 9.85 18.78 21.04
C HIS A 63 8.80 19.10 19.96
N ALA A 64 8.45 20.38 19.80
CA ALA A 64 7.45 20.80 18.81
C ALA A 64 7.88 20.47 17.36
N ALA A 65 9.16 20.66 17.03
CA ALA A 65 9.70 20.33 15.71
C ALA A 65 9.67 18.82 15.44
N TRP A 66 9.93 18.00 16.46
CA TRP A 66 9.85 16.55 16.35
C TRP A 66 8.41 16.06 16.19
N VAL A 67 7.47 16.62 16.96
CA VAL A 67 6.04 16.29 16.83
C VAL A 67 5.52 16.64 15.43
N ALA A 68 5.90 17.79 14.88
CA ALA A 68 5.53 18.17 13.53
C ALA A 68 6.11 17.22 12.48
N LEU A 69 7.42 16.93 12.54
CA LEU A 69 8.07 15.98 11.63
C LEU A 69 7.43 14.58 11.69
N HIS A 70 7.13 14.12 12.89
CA HIS A 70 6.46 12.83 13.11
C HIS A 70 5.08 12.80 12.45
N ALA A 71 4.27 13.85 12.64
CA ALA A 71 2.95 13.95 12.04
C ALA A 71 3.00 13.97 10.50
N ASP A 72 3.93 14.73 9.92
CA ASP A 72 4.12 14.81 8.47
C ASP A 72 4.58 13.46 7.90
N ALA A 73 5.53 12.80 8.55
CA ALA A 73 5.99 11.47 8.13
C ALA A 73 4.88 10.42 8.25
N ALA A 74 4.11 10.42 9.34
CA ALA A 74 2.97 9.52 9.53
C ALA A 74 1.90 9.75 8.46
N LYS A 75 1.60 11.01 8.15
CA LYS A 75 0.67 11.36 7.08
C LYS A 75 1.15 10.86 5.72
N PHE A 76 2.41 11.08 5.37
CA PHE A 76 2.96 10.63 4.09
C PHE A 76 2.89 9.11 3.92
N LEU A 77 3.21 8.35 4.97
CA LEU A 77 3.14 6.89 4.96
C LEU A 77 1.70 6.40 4.76
N SER A 78 0.75 6.96 5.51
CA SER A 78 -0.68 6.61 5.39
C SER A 78 -1.28 7.00 4.04
N ASP A 79 -0.98 8.20 3.54
CA ASP A 79 -1.48 8.66 2.24
C ASP A 79 -0.95 7.77 1.10
N THR A 80 0.30 7.31 1.21
CA THR A 80 0.91 6.39 0.25
C THR A 80 0.28 5.00 0.29
N GLU A 81 0.05 4.46 1.51
CA GLU A 81 -0.65 3.19 1.71
C GLU A 81 -2.04 3.19 1.07
N SER A 82 -2.80 4.25 1.31
CA SER A 82 -4.15 4.38 0.76
C SER A 82 -4.12 4.54 -0.76
N SER A 83 -3.18 5.34 -1.30
CA SER A 83 -3.03 5.50 -2.76
C SER A 83 -2.70 4.18 -3.47
N LEU A 84 -1.85 3.34 -2.88
CA LEU A 84 -1.51 2.02 -3.42
C LEU A 84 -2.71 1.08 -3.39
N THR A 85 -3.45 1.08 -2.28
CA THR A 85 -4.68 0.28 -2.11
C THR A 85 -5.74 0.68 -3.13
N ASP A 86 -6.05 1.96 -3.24
CA ASP A 86 -7.03 2.51 -4.18
C ASP A 86 -6.64 2.21 -5.64
N THR A 87 -5.34 2.32 -5.96
CA THR A 87 -4.82 1.98 -7.29
C THR A 87 -5.00 0.48 -7.58
N GLY A 88 -4.75 -0.39 -6.59
CA GLY A 88 -4.99 -1.82 -6.72
C GLY A 88 -6.46 -2.14 -6.98
N GLU A 89 -7.37 -1.53 -6.23
CA GLU A 89 -8.82 -1.71 -6.42
C GLU A 89 -9.28 -1.23 -7.81
N ALA A 90 -8.86 -0.02 -8.22
CA ALA A 90 -9.20 0.52 -9.52
C ALA A 90 -8.66 -0.36 -10.66
N LEU A 91 -7.44 -0.88 -10.53
CA LEU A 91 -6.84 -1.76 -11.52
C LEU A 91 -7.58 -3.12 -11.59
N ALA A 92 -7.97 -3.70 -10.46
CA ALA A 92 -8.76 -4.93 -10.44
C ALA A 92 -10.13 -4.74 -11.12
N GLN A 93 -10.78 -3.59 -10.89
CA GLN A 93 -12.03 -3.23 -11.57
C GLN A 93 -11.82 -3.09 -13.09
N ALA A 94 -10.76 -2.41 -13.51
CA ALA A 94 -10.42 -2.27 -14.92
C ALA A 94 -10.18 -3.62 -15.60
N VAL A 95 -9.45 -4.54 -14.95
CA VAL A 95 -9.22 -5.90 -15.46
C VAL A 95 -10.54 -6.64 -15.70
N ASN A 96 -11.46 -6.58 -14.73
CA ASN A 96 -12.76 -7.22 -14.87
C ASN A 96 -13.57 -6.62 -16.03
N GLN A 97 -13.57 -5.29 -16.14
CA GLN A 97 -14.29 -4.60 -17.21
C GLN A 97 -13.74 -4.91 -18.60
N TYR A 98 -12.41 -5.00 -18.76
CA TYR A 98 -11.80 -5.40 -20.03
C TYR A 98 -12.09 -6.86 -20.38
N ALA A 99 -12.04 -7.76 -19.40
CA ALA A 99 -12.40 -9.16 -19.59
C ALA A 99 -13.88 -9.32 -20.01
N GLU A 100 -14.79 -8.48 -19.52
CA GLU A 100 -16.20 -8.52 -19.94
C GLU A 100 -16.40 -8.14 -21.42
N THR A 101 -15.51 -7.32 -21.98
CA THR A 101 -15.61 -6.85 -23.36
C THR A 101 -15.01 -7.81 -24.40
N ASP A 102 -14.16 -8.76 -24.00
CA ASP A 102 -13.53 -9.73 -24.89
C ASP A 102 -13.68 -11.16 -24.34
N HIS A 103 -14.44 -11.98 -25.07
CA HIS A 103 -14.73 -13.35 -24.65
C HIS A 103 -13.49 -14.26 -24.61
N ALA A 104 -12.55 -14.12 -25.56
CA ALA A 104 -11.35 -14.94 -25.59
C ALA A 104 -10.40 -14.55 -24.43
N ALA A 105 -10.28 -13.25 -24.16
CA ALA A 105 -9.51 -12.75 -23.02
C ALA A 105 -10.12 -13.19 -21.68
N LYS A 106 -11.45 -13.19 -21.57
CA LYS A 106 -12.15 -13.73 -20.40
C LYS A 106 -11.84 -15.21 -20.16
N VAL A 107 -11.95 -16.03 -21.21
CA VAL A 107 -11.70 -17.47 -21.12
C VAL A 107 -10.27 -17.73 -20.64
N GLU A 108 -9.29 -17.02 -21.21
CA GLU A 108 -7.91 -17.19 -20.81
C GLU A 108 -7.62 -16.66 -19.39
N LEU A 109 -8.19 -15.52 -19.02
CA LEU A 109 -8.10 -14.99 -17.65
C LEU A 109 -8.69 -15.98 -16.64
N ASP A 110 -9.88 -16.52 -16.90
CA ASP A 110 -10.54 -17.50 -16.03
C ASP A 110 -9.74 -18.82 -15.97
N ARG A 111 -9.13 -19.25 -17.10
CA ARG A 111 -8.22 -20.39 -17.14
C ARG A 111 -7.00 -20.18 -16.25
N LEU A 112 -6.38 -19.00 -16.29
CA LEU A 112 -5.22 -18.66 -15.47
C LEU A 112 -5.59 -18.60 -13.98
N ARG A 113 -6.74 -18.03 -13.63
CA ARG A 113 -7.25 -18.04 -12.24
C ARG A 113 -7.50 -19.45 -11.70
N GLN A 114 -7.92 -20.38 -12.56
CA GLN A 114 -8.14 -21.78 -12.17
C GLN A 114 -6.84 -22.58 -12.08
N THR A 115 -5.86 -22.29 -12.93
CA THR A 115 -4.62 -23.10 -13.05
C THR A 115 -3.47 -22.57 -12.19
N VAL A 116 -3.32 -21.26 -12.10
CA VAL A 116 -2.30 -20.58 -11.29
C VAL A 116 -2.86 -20.18 -9.93
N GLY A 117 -4.12 -19.74 -9.90
CA GLY A 117 -4.83 -19.35 -8.68
C GLY A 117 -5.31 -17.90 -8.69
N GLU A 118 -6.05 -17.52 -7.65
CA GLU A 118 -6.30 -16.10 -7.36
C GLU A 118 -5.03 -15.47 -6.79
N PRO A 119 -4.57 -14.32 -7.32
CA PRO A 119 -3.49 -13.59 -6.69
C PRO A 119 -3.93 -13.12 -5.30
N VAL A 120 -3.06 -13.34 -4.33
CA VAL A 120 -3.28 -12.94 -2.93
C VAL A 120 -2.03 -12.19 -2.45
N PRO A 121 -2.20 -11.16 -1.61
CA PRO A 121 -1.06 -10.44 -1.04
C PRO A 121 -0.15 -11.36 -0.22
N ASP A 122 1.17 -11.12 -0.25
CA ASP A 122 2.13 -11.79 0.62
C ASP A 122 1.82 -11.40 2.08
N GLN A 123 1.51 -12.40 2.91
CA GLN A 123 1.24 -12.21 4.34
C GLN A 123 2.55 -12.35 5.11
N ARG A 124 3.41 -11.32 5.08
CA ARG A 124 4.62 -11.29 5.91
C ARG A 124 4.46 -10.35 7.11
#